data_AF-A0A9D4B7C0-F1
#
_entry.id   AF-A0A9D4B7C0-F1
#
_cell.length_a   1.000
_cell.length_b   1.000
_cell.length_c   1.000
_cell.angle_alpha   90.00
_cell.angle_beta   90.00
_cell.angle_gamma   90.00
#
_symmetry.space_group_name_H-M   'P 1'
#
loop_
_entity.id
_entity.type
_entity.pdbx_description
1 polymer ?
#
loop_
_entity_poly.entity_id
_entity_poly.type
_entity_poly.pdbx_seq_one_letter_code
_entity_poly.pdbx_strand_id
1 'polypeptide(L)'
;MVAKLKVWQKRLGHHELDSFPSLHDLVINLTNELNSDVLQTMKQHLESLQKDLHKYFPEPDGTFEWIRNSFISNVQTLPNNLAASEEQQLLELASDSFLKTKFEQTTPMSFWLGVSSECIIILVTM
;
A
#
# COMPACT_ATOMS: atom_id res chain seq x y z
N MET A 1 -2.47 0.15 6.44
CA MET A 1 -2.36 0.46 7.89
C MET A 1 -3.00 1.82 8.22
N VAL A 2 -2.59 2.90 7.57
CA VAL A 2 -3.17 4.26 7.74
C VAL A 2 -4.70 4.30 7.52
N ALA A 3 -5.23 3.60 6.52
CA ALA A 3 -6.67 3.52 6.26
C ALA A 3 -7.47 2.93 7.45
N LYS A 4 -6.89 1.94 8.16
CA LYS A 4 -7.53 1.34 9.34
C LYS A 4 -7.65 2.35 10.49
N LEU A 5 -6.61 3.18 10.68
CA LEU A 5 -6.63 4.25 11.69
C LEU A 5 -7.68 5.32 11.38
N LYS A 6 -7.89 5.66 10.10
CA LYS A 6 -8.98 6.57 9.68
C LYS A 6 -10.36 6.03 10.07
N VAL A 7 -10.58 4.73 9.88
CA VAL A 7 -11.83 4.06 10.30
C VAL A 7 -12.00 4.13 11.82
N TRP A 8 -10.93 3.87 12.58
CA TRP A 8 -10.98 3.93 14.04
C TRP A 8 -11.26 5.34 14.57
N GLN A 9 -10.63 6.37 14.01
CA GLN A 9 -10.92 7.77 14.35
C GLN A 9 -12.38 8.14 14.06
N LYS A 10 -12.90 7.74 12.89
CA LYS A 10 -14.30 7.97 12.52
C LYS A 10 -15.25 7.35 13.55
N ARG A 11 -15.02 6.08 13.92
CA ARG A 11 -15.82 5.36 14.91
C ARG A 11 -15.77 6.01 16.30
N LEU A 12 -14.58 6.39 16.76
CA LEU A 12 -14.45 7.17 18.01
C LEU A 12 -15.15 8.53 17.94
N GLY A 13 -15.27 9.13 16.75
CA GLY A 13 -16.09 10.32 16.51
C GLY A 13 -17.57 10.11 16.80
N HIS A 14 -18.08 8.89 16.57
CA HIS A 14 -19.46 8.50 16.83
C HIS A 14 -19.67 7.79 18.18
N HIS A 15 -18.65 7.77 19.05
CA HIS A 15 -18.67 7.00 20.31
C HIS A 15 -18.78 5.47 20.10
N GLU A 16 -18.45 4.99 18.91
CA GLU A 16 -18.41 3.55 18.58
C GLU A 16 -17.05 2.97 19.00
N LEU A 17 -17.07 2.00 19.93
CA LEU A 17 -15.86 1.37 20.49
C LEU A 17 -15.55 -0.01 19.89
N ASP A 18 -16.23 -0.44 18.82
CA ASP A 18 -16.05 -1.75 18.16
C ASP A 18 -14.60 -2.00 17.70
N SER A 19 -13.83 -0.93 17.50
CA SER A 19 -12.41 -1.03 17.14
C SER A 19 -11.51 -1.43 18.31
N PHE A 20 -12.04 -1.38 19.54
CA PHE A 20 -11.38 -1.66 20.81
C PHE A 20 -12.26 -2.59 21.68
N PRO A 21 -12.40 -3.88 21.33
CA PRO A 21 -13.37 -4.78 21.99
C PRO A 21 -13.21 -4.86 23.51
N SER A 22 -11.97 -4.93 24.01
CA SER A 22 -11.71 -4.97 25.45
C SER A 22 -12.14 -3.70 26.18
N LEU A 23 -12.01 -2.53 25.54
CA LEU A 23 -12.48 -1.27 26.10
C LEU A 23 -14.00 -1.17 26.04
N HIS A 24 -14.60 -1.59 24.92
CA HIS A 24 -16.04 -1.66 24.74
C HIS A 24 -16.71 -2.53 25.84
N ASP A 25 -16.18 -3.72 26.07
CA ASP A 25 -16.67 -4.62 27.12
C ASP A 25 -16.51 -4.00 28.52
N LEU A 26 -15.41 -3.31 28.78
CA LEU A 26 -15.17 -2.65 30.06
C LEU A 26 -16.18 -1.53 30.31
N VAL A 27 -16.43 -0.69 29.31
CA VAL A 27 -17.39 0.43 29.40
C VAL A 27 -18.80 -0.08 29.65
N ILE A 28 -19.23 -1.09 28.91
CA ILE A 28 -20.56 -1.69 29.09
C ILE A 28 -20.72 -2.32 30.47
N ASN A 29 -19.68 -2.99 30.98
CA ASN A 29 -19.79 -3.75 32.22
C ASN A 29 -19.60 -2.89 33.49
N LEU A 30 -18.90 -1.75 33.42
CA LEU A 30 -18.52 -0.97 34.61
C LEU A 30 -19.17 0.40 34.71
N THR A 31 -19.23 1.17 33.63
CA THR A 31 -19.55 2.61 33.70
C THR A 31 -20.72 3.03 32.80
N ASN A 32 -21.14 2.20 31.86
CA ASN A 32 -22.09 2.48 30.76
C ASN A 32 -21.70 3.63 29.82
N GLU A 33 -20.79 4.51 30.22
CA GLU A 33 -20.28 5.61 29.43
C GLU A 33 -18.75 5.73 29.55
N LEU A 34 -18.11 6.14 28.46
CA LEU A 34 -16.68 6.41 28.42
C LEU A 34 -16.42 7.89 28.73
N ASN A 35 -15.49 8.16 29.63
CA ASN A 35 -15.06 9.51 29.99
C ASN A 35 -14.58 10.30 28.76
N SER A 36 -15.02 11.56 28.66
CA SER A 36 -14.73 12.45 27.52
C SER A 36 -13.24 12.76 27.34
N ASP A 37 -12.48 12.92 28.43
CA ASP A 37 -11.04 13.16 28.39
C ASP A 37 -10.30 11.93 27.88
N VAL A 38 -10.73 10.73 28.26
CA VAL A 38 -10.20 9.47 27.73
C VAL A 38 -10.47 9.37 26.23
N LEU A 39 -11.70 9.67 25.79
CA LEU A 39 -12.07 9.69 24.37
C LEU A 39 -11.19 10.65 23.57
N GLN A 40 -10.99 11.86 24.10
CA GLN A 40 -10.18 12.89 23.47
C GLN A 40 -8.71 12.47 23.37
N THR A 41 -8.17 11.88 24.45
CA THR A 41 -6.81 11.35 24.49
C THR A 41 -6.60 10.27 23.44
N MET A 42 -7.56 9.35 23.29
CA MET A 42 -7.52 8.31 22.27
C MET A 42 -7.52 8.89 20.85
N LYS A 43 -8.39 9.88 20.58
CA LYS A 43 -8.45 10.56 19.28
C LYS A 43 -7.11 11.21 18.94
N GLN A 44 -6.54 11.97 19.87
CA GLN A 44 -5.22 12.61 19.72
C GLN A 44 -4.10 11.60 19.48
N HIS A 45 -4.11 10.48 20.22
CA HIS A 45 -3.12 9.44 20.04
C HIS A 45 -3.18 8.82 18.63
N LEU A 46 -4.38 8.48 18.14
CA LEU A 46 -4.55 7.96 16.78
C LEU A 46 -4.13 8.96 15.70
N GLU A 47 -4.37 10.26 15.92
CA GLU A 47 -3.90 11.32 15.02
C GLU A 47 -2.37 11.39 14.97
N SER A 48 -1.69 11.34 16.13
CA SER A 48 -0.23 11.30 16.18
C SER A 48 0.31 10.06 15.48
N LEU A 49 -0.24 8.89 15.80
CA LEU A 49 0.19 7.62 15.20
C LEU A 49 -0.01 7.61 13.68
N GLN A 50 -1.09 8.22 13.19
CA GLN A 50 -1.32 8.37 11.75
C GLN A 50 -0.23 9.23 11.10
N LYS A 51 0.11 10.37 11.71
CA LYS A 51 1.18 11.26 11.20
C LYS A 51 2.53 10.56 11.19
N ASP A 52 2.85 9.85 12.27
CA ASP A 52 4.10 9.10 12.40
C ASP A 52 4.18 8.00 11.35
N LEU A 53 3.12 7.21 11.17
CA LEU A 53 3.09 6.19 10.13
C LEU A 53 3.19 6.78 8.72
N HIS A 54 2.57 7.92 8.45
CA HIS A 54 2.68 8.56 7.14
C HIS A 54 4.09 9.06 6.85
N LYS A 55 4.85 9.46 7.88
CA LYS A 55 6.27 9.83 7.74
C LYS A 55 7.14 8.66 7.29
N TYR A 56 6.87 7.45 7.79
CA TYR A 56 7.65 6.25 7.44
C TYR A 56 7.10 5.49 6.24
N PHE A 57 5.80 5.60 5.99
CA PHE A 57 5.08 4.97 4.89
C PHE A 57 4.27 6.04 4.14
N PRO A 58 4.95 6.94 3.39
CA PRO A 58 4.25 7.92 2.58
C PRO A 58 3.36 7.22 1.54
N GLU A 59 2.34 7.94 1.06
CA GLU A 59 1.57 7.43 -0.08
C GLU A 59 2.51 7.27 -1.29
N PRO A 60 2.43 6.14 -2.02
CA PRO A 60 3.19 5.98 -3.25
C PRO A 60 2.85 7.13 -4.19
N ASP A 61 3.87 7.84 -4.64
CA ASP A 61 3.76 8.97 -5.58
C ASP A 61 3.62 8.51 -7.04
N GLY A 62 3.49 7.20 -7.27
CA GLY A 62 3.41 6.60 -8.60
C GLY A 62 4.78 6.32 -9.22
N THR A 63 5.88 6.86 -8.67
CA THR A 63 7.23 6.79 -9.25
C THR A 63 7.71 5.37 -9.49
N PHE A 64 7.29 4.43 -8.64
CA PHE A 64 7.69 3.03 -8.69
C PHE A 64 6.58 2.07 -9.15
N GLU A 65 5.45 2.56 -9.65
CA GLU A 65 4.34 1.71 -10.09
C GLU A 65 4.73 0.78 -11.26
N TRP A 66 5.68 1.21 -12.09
CA TRP A 66 6.24 0.40 -13.18
C TRP A 66 6.96 -0.87 -12.68
N ILE A 67 7.45 -0.89 -11.45
CA ILE A 67 8.06 -2.09 -10.83
C ILE A 67 6.97 -3.12 -10.54
N ARG A 68 5.81 -2.65 -10.06
CA ARG A 68 4.68 -3.52 -9.75
C ARG A 68 3.97 -4.00 -11.01
N ASN A 69 3.83 -3.11 -11.99
CA ASN A 69 3.21 -3.40 -13.27
C ASN A 69 3.97 -2.69 -14.40
N SER A 70 4.91 -3.40 -15.02
CA SER A 70 5.75 -2.86 -16.09
C SER A 70 4.95 -2.55 -17.37
N PHE A 71 3.78 -3.15 -17.55
CA PHE A 71 2.94 -2.97 -18.75
C PHE A 71 2.17 -1.64 -18.78
N ILE A 72 2.26 -0.81 -17.73
CA ILE A 72 1.74 0.57 -17.75
C ILE A 72 2.75 1.54 -18.38
N SER A 73 4.02 1.14 -18.50
CA SER A 73 5.08 2.00 -18.98
C SER A 73 4.95 2.27 -20.48
N ASN A 74 5.18 3.52 -20.86
CA ASN A 74 5.29 3.98 -22.24
C ASN A 74 6.36 5.08 -22.31
N VAL A 75 6.61 5.60 -23.52
CA VAL A 75 7.65 6.61 -23.77
C VAL A 75 7.48 7.87 -22.91
N GLN A 76 6.25 8.22 -22.51
CA GLN A 76 5.96 9.41 -21.69
C GLN A 76 6.05 9.15 -20.19
N THR A 77 6.04 7.89 -19.74
CA THR A 77 6.00 7.50 -18.33
C THR A 77 7.24 6.73 -17.88
N LEU A 78 8.32 6.80 -18.66
CA LEU A 78 9.58 6.16 -18.30
C LEU A 78 10.18 6.81 -17.04
N PRO A 79 10.77 6.02 -16.13
CA PRO A 79 11.44 6.56 -14.95
C PRO A 79 12.74 7.26 -15.34
N ASN A 80 12.94 8.48 -14.84
CA ASN A 80 14.14 9.29 -15.15
C ASN A 80 15.46 8.73 -14.59
N ASN A 81 15.40 7.66 -13.80
CA ASN A 81 16.54 7.05 -13.11
C ASN A 81 17.00 5.74 -13.76
N LEU A 82 16.51 5.41 -14.95
CA LEU A 82 16.96 4.27 -15.74
C LEU A 82 18.05 4.69 -16.73
N ALA A 83 19.00 3.79 -16.99
CA ALA A 83 19.91 3.93 -18.13
C ALA A 83 19.15 3.66 -19.43
N ALA A 84 19.63 4.22 -20.56
CA ALA A 84 18.99 4.05 -21.86
C ALA A 84 18.73 2.58 -22.26
N SER A 85 19.61 1.66 -21.85
CA SER A 85 19.42 0.22 -22.08
C SER A 85 18.24 -0.34 -21.27
N GLU A 86 18.05 0.13 -20.04
CA GLU A 86 16.97 -0.32 -19.15
C GLU A 86 15.62 0.25 -19.59
N GLU A 87 15.61 1.50 -20.05
CA GLU A 87 14.43 2.13 -20.66
C GLU A 87 13.94 1.32 -21.88
N GLN A 88 14.87 0.94 -22.77
CA GLN A 88 14.55 0.15 -23.96
C GLN A 88 14.00 -1.24 -23.59
N GLN A 89 14.63 -1.92 -22.63
CA GLN A 89 14.15 -3.22 -22.14
C GLN A 89 12.77 -3.12 -21.49
N LEU A 90 12.52 -2.07 -20.72
CA LEU A 90 11.21 -1.82 -20.11
C LEU A 90 10.14 -1.57 -21.19
N LEU A 91 10.45 -0.80 -22.24
CA LEU A 91 9.54 -0.58 -23.36
C LEU A 91 9.27 -1.85 -24.17
N GLU A 92 10.30 -2.68 -24.41
CA GLU A 92 10.14 -3.97 -25.09
C GLU A 92 9.24 -4.91 -24.30
N LEU A 93 9.50 -5.03 -22.99
CA LEU A 93 8.65 -5.83 -22.09
C LEU A 93 7.21 -5.30 -22.06
N ALA A 94 7.03 -3.98 -21.91
CA ALA A 94 5.70 -3.36 -21.84
C ALA A 94 4.90 -3.51 -23.15
N SER A 95 5.58 -3.63 -24.29
CA SER A 95 4.98 -3.79 -25.61
C SER A 95 4.63 -5.24 -25.95
N ASP A 96 5.10 -6.22 -25.16
CA ASP A 96 4.79 -7.63 -25.37
C ASP A 96 3.35 -7.95 -24.96
N SER A 97 2.47 -8.03 -25.95
CA SER A 97 1.05 -8.34 -25.75
C SER A 97 0.78 -9.73 -25.16
N PHE A 98 1.65 -10.71 -25.41
CA PHE A 98 1.51 -12.06 -24.85
C PHE A 98 1.86 -12.05 -23.37
N LEU A 99 3.00 -11.46 -23.00
CA LEU A 99 3.40 -11.31 -21.60
C LEU A 99 2.42 -10.43 -20.83
N LYS A 100 1.87 -9.38 -21.45
CA LYS A 100 0.82 -8.55 -20.85
C LYS A 100 -0.42 -9.37 -20.52
N THR A 101 -0.89 -10.18 -21.48
CA THR A 101 -2.04 -11.07 -21.28
C THR A 101 -1.77 -12.09 -20.16
N LYS A 102 -0.56 -12.67 -20.13
CA LYS A 102 -0.14 -13.61 -19.07
C LYS A 102 -0.08 -12.93 -17.70
N PHE A 103 0.40 -11.69 -17.63
CA PHE A 103 0.42 -10.89 -16.40
C PHE A 103 -0.99 -10.62 -15.88
N GLU A 104 -1.93 -10.24 -16.74
CA GLU A 104 -3.33 -9.99 -16.37
C GLU A 104 -4.07 -11.26 -15.89
N GLN A 105 -3.64 -12.44 -16.34
CA GLN A 105 -4.21 -13.73 -15.98
C GLN A 105 -3.59 -14.36 -14.72
N THR A 106 -2.52 -13.79 -14.19
CA THR A 106 -1.76 -14.37 -13.08
C THR A 106 -1.54 -13.36 -11.96
N THR A 107 -1.06 -13.83 -10.81
CA THR A 107 -0.60 -12.89 -9.77
C THR A 107 0.75 -12.30 -10.18
N PRO A 108 1.09 -11.05 -9.80
CA PRO A 108 2.40 -10.47 -10.11
C PRO A 108 3.56 -11.37 -9.66
N MET A 109 3.45 -11.98 -8.48
CA MET A 109 4.48 -12.90 -7.97
C MET A 109 4.64 -14.13 -8.87
N SER A 110 3.55 -14.80 -9.24
CA SER A 110 3.61 -15.97 -10.14
C SER A 110 4.11 -15.61 -11.54
N PHE A 111 3.74 -14.42 -12.04
CA PHE A 111 4.22 -13.93 -13.32
C PHE A 111 5.75 -13.78 -13.30
N TRP A 112 6.27 -13.00 -12.36
CA TRP A 112 7.70 -12.71 -12.27
C TRP A 112 8.53 -13.97 -11.98
N LEU A 113 8.01 -14.91 -11.19
CA LEU A 113 8.65 -16.22 -11.00
C LEU A 113 8.66 -17.07 -12.28
N GLY A 114 7.64 -16.96 -13.13
CA GLY A 114 7.61 -17.63 -14.42
C GLY A 114 8.58 -17.00 -15.42
N VAL A 115 8.58 -15.66 -15.52
CA VAL A 115 9.48 -14.91 -16.40
C VAL A 115 10.93 -15.09 -15.99
N SER A 116 11.25 -15.15 -14.69
CA SER A 116 12.64 -15.34 -14.23
C SER A 116 13.21 -16.72 -14.57
N SER A 117 12.36 -17.73 -14.76
CA SER A 117 12.78 -19.05 -15.24
C SER A 117 13.10 -19.09 -16.74
N GLU A 118 12.56 -18.13 -17.50
CA GLU A 118 12.75 -17.98 -18.95
C GLU A 118 13.74 -16.86 -19.32
N CYS A 119 13.95 -15.90 -18.40
CA CYS A 119 14.73 -14.68 -18.63
C CYS A 119 15.65 -14.40 -17.43
N ILE A 120 16.81 -15.09 -17.42
CA ILE A 120 17.99 -14.67 -16.66
C ILE A 120 18.38 -13.30 -17.22
N ILE A 121 18.08 -12.19 -16.55
CA ILE A 121 18.82 -10.90 -16.62
C ILE A 121 18.18 -9.87 -15.67
N ILE A 122 16.86 -9.88 -15.44
CA ILE A 122 16.19 -8.81 -14.66
C ILE A 122 16.38 -8.95 -13.12
N LEU A 123 16.84 -10.11 -12.62
CA LEU A 123 17.00 -10.33 -11.17
C LEU A 123 18.42 -10.03 -10.63
N VAL A 124 19.39 -9.64 -11.44
CA VAL A 124 20.80 -9.55 -11.00
C VAL A 124 21.24 -8.13 -10.60
N THR A 125 20.38 -7.11 -10.73
CA THR A 125 20.73 -5.71 -10.41
C THR A 125 19.70 -4.99 -9.52
N MET A 126 19.16 -5.69 -8.51
CA MET A 126 18.59 -5.07 -7.30
C MET A 126 19.37 -5.53 -6.08
#